data_AF-A0A7S4FVG9-F1
#
_entry.id   AF-A0A7S4FVG9-F1
#
_cell.length_a   1.000
_cell.length_b   1.000
_cell.length_c   1.000
_cell.angle_alpha   90.00
_cell.angle_beta   90.00
_cell.angle_gamma   90.00
#
_symmetry.space_group_name_H-M   'P 1'
#
loop_
_entity.id
_entity.type
_entity.pdbx_description
1 polymer ?
#
loop_
_entity_poly.entity_id
_entity_poly.type
_entity_poly.pdbx_seq_one_letter_code
_entity_poly.pdbx_strand_id
1 'polypeptide(L)'
;MYADDLCVLISSWCITNLQEILDAMHPFGIVSGLKSTLGKSALVLKGTFLPQEAQYFDNSGLPTRNCVKYLGVCIGNISVGQTFSKVLGEAQRRAALVASLGLSLKERVLLLKTW
;
A
#
# COMPACT_ATOMS: atom_id res chain seq x y z
N MET A 1 -11.48 2.83 0.95
CA MET A 1 -11.81 1.48 1.47
C MET A 1 -12.23 0.63 0.29
N TYR A 2 -11.64 -0.54 0.13
CA TYR A 2 -12.05 -1.53 -0.86
C TYR A 2 -11.91 -2.92 -0.23
N ALA A 3 -13.03 -3.64 -0.09
CA ALA A 3 -13.08 -4.86 0.72
C ALA A 3 -12.50 -4.62 2.13
N ASP A 4 -11.49 -5.40 2.54
CA ASP A 4 -10.76 -5.28 3.81
C ASP A 4 -9.58 -4.30 3.75
N ASP A 5 -9.18 -3.83 2.57
CA ASP A 5 -8.12 -2.84 2.40
C ASP A 5 -8.63 -1.43 2.71
N LEU A 6 -8.13 -0.85 3.80
CA LEU A 6 -8.37 0.54 4.18
C LEU A 6 -7.11 1.39 4.02
N CYS A 7 -7.26 2.52 3.34
CA CYS A 7 -6.26 3.59 3.29
C CYS A 7 -6.92 4.86 3.82
N VAL A 8 -6.32 5.47 4.84
CA VAL A 8 -6.79 6.71 5.46
C VAL A 8 -5.76 7.80 5.17
N LEU A 9 -6.22 8.93 4.65
CA LEU A 9 -5.38 10.12 4.45
C LEU A 9 -5.55 11.01 5.67
N ILE A 10 -4.48 11.18 6.44
CA ILE A 10 -4.45 12.01 7.63
C ILE A 10 -3.72 13.31 7.28
N SER A 11 -4.39 14.44 7.44
CA SER A 11 -3.81 15.77 7.26
C SER A 11 -2.91 16.14 8.44
N SER A 12 -1.99 17.09 8.23
CA SER A 12 -0.99 17.48 9.24
C SER A 12 -1.58 17.87 10.60
N TRP A 13 -2.70 18.60 10.62
CA TRP A 13 -3.38 19.01 11.85
C TRP A 13 -4.01 17.86 12.65
N CYS A 14 -4.12 16.66 12.07
CA CYS A 14 -4.68 15.47 12.74
C CYS A 14 -3.59 14.47 13.17
N ILE A 15 -2.30 14.74 12.95
CA ILE A 15 -1.21 13.83 13.28
C ILE A 15 -1.15 13.57 14.80
N THR A 16 -1.46 14.57 15.61
CA THR A 16 -1.49 14.46 17.07
C THR A 16 -2.49 13.41 17.57
N ASN A 17 -3.54 13.14 16.77
CA ASN A 17 -4.62 12.22 17.13
C ASN A 17 -4.43 10.85 16.44
N LEU A 18 -3.28 10.60 15.82
CA LEU A 18 -3.01 9.34 15.11
C LEU A 18 -3.22 8.13 16.03
N GLN A 19 -2.77 8.22 17.28
CA GLN A 19 -2.96 7.14 18.24
C GLN A 19 -4.45 6.89 18.54
N GLU A 20 -5.22 7.96 18.76
CA GLU A 20 -6.66 7.87 19.01
C GLU A 20 -7.41 7.26 17.81
N ILE A 21 -6.98 7.59 16.58
CA ILE A 21 -7.53 7.00 15.35
C ILE A 21 -7.25 5.50 15.29
N LEU A 22 -6.01 5.08 15.59
CA LEU A 22 -5.62 3.66 15.61
C LEU A 22 -6.36 2.90 16.72
N ASP A 23 -6.48 3.51 17.89
CA ASP A 23 -7.21 2.96 19.02
C ASP A 23 -8.70 2.82 18.69
N ALA A 24 -9.32 3.79 18.01
CA ALA A 24 -10.71 3.71 17.55
C ALA A 24 -10.96 2.62 16.50
N MET A 25 -9.94 2.26 15.72
CA MET A 25 -10.04 1.12 14.78
C MET A 25 -10.08 -0.23 15.49
N HIS A 26 -9.56 -0.34 16.72
CA HIS A 26 -9.52 -1.61 17.45
C HIS A 26 -10.91 -2.09 17.92
N PRO A 27 -11.78 -1.26 18.55
CA PRO A 27 -13.17 -1.61 18.85
C PRO A 27 -13.98 -2.02 17.62
N PHE A 28 -13.75 -1.37 16.47
CA PHE A 28 -14.40 -1.75 15.21
C PHE A 28 -14.05 -3.19 14.80
N GLY A 29 -12.78 -3.59 14.98
CA GLY A 29 -12.35 -4.97 14.76
C GLY A 29 -13.04 -5.97 15.70
N ILE A 30 -13.23 -5.60 16.98
CA ILE A 30 -13.94 -6.45 17.96
C ILE A 30 -15.40 -6.65 17.56
N VAL A 31 -16.12 -5.57 17.20
CA VAL A 31 -17.54 -5.62 16.85
C VAL A 31 -17.78 -6.37 15.54
N SER A 32 -16.88 -6.21 14.56
CA SER A 32 -16.99 -6.89 13.27
C SER A 32 -16.44 -8.32 13.25
N GLY A 33 -15.78 -8.75 14.33
CA GLY A 33 -15.04 -10.03 14.37
C GLY A 33 -13.81 -10.05 13.46
N LEU A 34 -13.38 -8.90 12.95
CA LEU A 34 -12.24 -8.75 12.05
C LEU A 34 -10.99 -8.34 12.83
N LYS A 35 -9.90 -9.08 12.67
CA LYS A 35 -8.61 -8.71 13.25
C LYS A 35 -7.82 -7.85 12.29
N SER A 36 -7.52 -6.61 12.68
CA SER A 36 -6.57 -5.78 11.93
C SER A 36 -5.20 -6.46 11.90
N THR A 37 -4.66 -6.67 10.70
CA THR A 37 -3.32 -7.26 10.53
C THR A 37 -2.28 -6.14 10.50
N LEU A 38 -1.86 -5.67 11.67
CA LEU A 38 -0.89 -4.58 11.80
C LEU A 38 0.42 -4.82 11.01
N GLY A 39 0.83 -6.08 10.81
CA GLY A 39 1.99 -6.43 9.99
C GLY A 39 1.88 -6.09 8.49
N LYS A 40 0.67 -5.86 7.99
CA LYS A 40 0.41 -5.37 6.62
C LYS A 40 0.20 -3.84 6.56
N SER A 41 -0.03 -3.22 7.72
CA SER A 41 -0.24 -1.78 7.84
C SER A 41 1.09 -1.04 7.88
N ALA A 42 1.10 0.17 7.34
CA ALA A 42 2.28 1.04 7.35
C ALA A 42 1.84 2.50 7.26
N LEU A 43 2.67 3.39 7.80
CA LEU A 43 2.50 4.82 7.62
C LEU A 43 3.26 5.28 6.38
N VAL A 44 2.65 6.20 5.64
CA VAL A 44 3.30 6.84 4.49
C VAL A 44 3.26 8.34 4.69
N LEU A 45 4.43 8.90 4.98
CA LEU A 45 4.59 10.30 5.30
C LEU A 45 4.85 11.09 4.02
N LYS A 46 4.02 12.09 3.73
CA LYS A 46 4.16 12.95 2.55
C LYS A 46 4.25 14.42 2.99
N GLY A 47 5.38 15.05 2.68
CA GLY A 47 5.67 16.44 3.03
C GLY A 47 6.80 16.57 4.05
N THR A 48 6.97 17.78 4.57
CA THR A 48 7.90 18.10 5.66
C THR A 48 7.16 18.12 6.98
N PHE A 49 7.73 17.48 7.99
CA PHE A 49 7.18 17.38 9.33
C PHE A 49 8.10 18.07 10.33
N LEU A 50 7.51 18.65 11.37
CA LEU A 50 8.26 19.18 12.50
C LEU A 50 8.85 18.02 13.32
N PRO A 51 10.00 18.22 14.00
CA PRO A 51 10.59 17.18 14.85
C PRO A 51 9.64 16.64 15.93
N GLN A 52 8.72 17.49 16.42
CA GLN A 52 7.70 17.10 17.39
C GLN A 52 6.67 16.14 16.80
N GLU A 53 6.40 16.22 15.50
CA GLU A 53 5.45 15.35 14.81
C GLU A 53 5.99 13.93 14.64
N ALA A 54 7.32 13.78 14.60
CA ALA A 54 7.98 12.48 14.47
C ALA A 54 7.63 11.51 15.61
N GLN A 55 7.47 12.04 16.83
CA GLN A 55 7.12 11.25 18.01
C GLN A 55 5.77 10.54 17.87
N TYR A 56 4.79 11.14 17.18
CA TYR A 56 3.49 10.50 16.97
C TYR A 56 3.57 9.31 16.02
N PHE A 57 4.47 9.34 15.04
CA PHE A 57 4.69 8.21 14.13
C PHE A 57 5.38 7.06 14.85
N ASP A 58 6.38 7.36 15.67
CA ASP A 58 7.10 6.34 16.45
C ASP A 58 6.18 5.64 17.47
N ASN A 59 5.29 6.40 18.11
CA ASN A 59 4.34 5.85 19.08
C ASN A 59 3.24 4.98 18.46
N SER A 60 2.97 5.13 17.15
CA SER A 60 1.91 4.39 16.47
C SER A 60 2.13 2.88 16.38
N GLY A 61 3.38 2.41 16.57
CA GLY A 61 3.77 1.01 16.37
C GLY A 61 3.71 0.54 14.91
N LEU A 62 3.42 1.43 13.96
CA LEU A 62 3.39 1.12 12.53
C LEU A 62 4.72 1.47 11.86
N PRO A 63 5.23 0.63 10.94
CA PRO A 63 6.43 0.95 10.20
C PRO A 63 6.18 2.10 9.23
N THR A 64 7.05 3.11 9.27
CA THR A 64 7.07 4.17 8.26
C THR A 64 7.70 3.65 6.96
N ARG A 65 7.02 3.87 5.84
CA ARG A 65 7.48 3.46 4.51
C ARG A 65 7.38 4.63 3.52
N ASN A 66 8.29 4.64 2.54
CA ASN A 66 8.24 5.63 1.47
C ASN A 66 6.99 5.47 0.58
N CYS A 67 6.54 4.23 0.38
CA CYS A 67 5.30 3.93 -0.33
C CYS A 67 4.68 2.61 0.15
N VAL A 68 3.38 2.47 -0.04
CA VAL A 68 2.61 1.23 0.13
C VAL A 68 1.95 0.84 -1.18
N LYS A 69 1.67 -0.45 -1.36
CA LYS A 69 0.86 -0.93 -2.48
C LYS A 69 -0.60 -0.96 -2.03
N TYR A 70 -1.45 -0.20 -2.68
CA TYR A 70 -2.89 -0.18 -2.45
C TYR A 70 -3.60 -0.43 -3.78
N LEU A 71 -4.43 -1.47 -3.84
CA LEU A 71 -5.16 -1.88 -5.05
C LEU A 71 -4.28 -2.05 -6.29
N GLY A 72 -3.08 -2.62 -6.12
CA GLY A 72 -2.15 -2.84 -7.22
C GLY A 72 -1.22 -1.66 -7.53
N VAL A 73 -1.51 -0.47 -7.02
CA VAL A 73 -0.77 0.76 -7.31
C VAL A 73 0.10 1.16 -6.12
N CYS A 74 1.34 1.58 -6.37
CA CYS A 74 2.17 2.16 -5.31
C CYS A 74 1.77 3.61 -5.04
N ILE A 75 1.40 3.89 -3.79
CA ILE A 75 1.00 5.20 -3.30
C ILE A 75 2.00 5.63 -2.23
N GLY A 76 2.47 6.87 -2.30
CA GLY A 76 3.26 7.47 -1.23
C GLY A 76 4.07 8.68 -1.63
N ASN A 77 5.20 8.88 -0.94
CA ASN A 77 6.16 9.94 -1.25
C ASN A 77 7.08 9.53 -2.40
N ILE A 78 6.45 9.19 -3.52
CA ILE A 78 7.09 8.77 -4.76
C ILE A 78 6.53 9.61 -5.91
N SER A 79 7.33 9.80 -6.95
CA SER A 79 6.87 10.51 -8.14
C SER A 79 5.87 9.66 -8.94
N VAL A 80 5.04 10.32 -9.75
CA VAL A 80 4.12 9.63 -10.67
C VAL A 80 4.88 8.66 -11.58
N GLY A 81 6.08 9.05 -12.04
CA GLY A 81 6.96 8.19 -12.83
C GLY A 81 7.37 6.92 -12.08
N GLN A 82 7.71 7.03 -10.79
CA GLN A 82 8.04 5.88 -9.96
C GLN A 82 6.84 4.96 -9.72
N THR A 83 5.64 5.52 -9.52
CA THR A 83 4.41 4.74 -9.44
C THR A 83 4.19 3.93 -10.72
N PHE A 84 4.31 4.57 -11.88
CA PHE A 84 4.12 3.94 -13.18
C PHE A 84 5.17 2.84 -13.44
N SER A 85 6.45 3.12 -13.19
CA SER A 85 7.54 2.14 -13.35
C SER A 85 7.32 0.86 -12.54
N LYS A 86 6.78 0.96 -11.32
CA LYS A 86 6.47 -0.21 -10.49
C LYS A 86 5.33 -1.06 -11.03
N VAL A 87 4.27 -0.42 -11.55
CA VAL A 87 3.15 -1.13 -12.21
C VAL A 87 3.64 -1.79 -13.50
N LEU A 88 4.44 -1.06 -14.29
CA LEU A 88 5.04 -1.57 -15.52
C LEU A 88 5.98 -2.74 -15.25
N GLY A 89 6.78 -2.68 -14.18
CA GLY A 89 7.67 -3.77 -13.78
C GLY A 89 6.93 -5.08 -13.50
N GLU A 90 5.75 -5.02 -12.90
CA GLU A 90 4.91 -6.22 -12.70
C GLU A 90 4.36 -6.76 -14.03
N ALA A 91 3.94 -5.89 -14.95
CA ALA A 91 3.53 -6.30 -16.29
C ALA A 91 4.70 -6.94 -17.07
N GLN A 92 5.90 -6.35 -16.99
CA GLN A 92 7.11 -6.89 -17.59
C GLN A 92 7.50 -8.25 -16.99
N ARG A 93 7.41 -8.40 -15.66
CA ARG A 93 7.66 -9.68 -14.98
C ARG A 93 6.71 -10.77 -15.48
N ARG A 94 5.42 -10.45 -15.62
CA ARG A 94 4.42 -11.38 -16.17
C ARG A 94 4.71 -11.73 -17.62
N ALA A 95 5.07 -10.73 -18.44
CA ALA A 95 5.43 -10.96 -19.83
C ALA A 95 6.65 -11.87 -19.97
N ALA A 96 7.68 -11.66 -19.15
CA ALA A 96 8.88 -12.51 -19.11
C ALA A 96 8.54 -13.95 -18.69
N LEU A 97 7.67 -14.11 -17.68
CA LEU A 97 7.19 -15.44 -17.27
C LEU A 97 6.51 -16.16 -18.45
N VAL A 98 5.55 -15.50 -19.11
CA VAL A 98 4.82 -16.09 -20.25
C VAL A 98 5.76 -16.42 -21.40
N ALA A 99 6.77 -15.58 -21.67
CA ALA A 99 7.78 -15.85 -22.68
C ALA A 99 8.59 -17.13 -22.40
N SER A 100 8.83 -17.43 -21.11
CA SER A 100 9.60 -18.61 -20.67
C SER A 100 8.80 -19.92 -20.58
N LEU A 101 7.47 -19.86 -20.74
CA LEU A 101 6.64 -21.07 -20.73
C LEU A 101 6.95 -21.93 -21.95
N GLY A 102 6.98 -23.25 -21.77
CA GLY A 102 7.13 -24.26 -22.82
C GLY A 102 5.91 -24.40 -23.73
N LEU A 103 5.23 -23.29 -24.03
CA LEU A 103 4.04 -23.20 -24.85
C LEU A 103 4.38 -22.75 -26.27
N SER A 104 3.52 -23.07 -27.23
CA SER A 104 3.64 -22.57 -28.58
C SER A 104 3.56 -21.04 -28.61
N LEU A 105 4.07 -20.41 -29.69
CA LEU A 105 3.99 -18.96 -29.85
C LEU A 105 2.54 -18.45 -29.82
N LYS A 106 1.61 -19.20 -30.43
CA LYS A 106 0.19 -18.83 -30.50
C LYS A 106 -0.46 -18.83 -29.11
N GLU A 107 -0.14 -19.80 -28.28
CA GLU A 107 -0.64 -19.90 -26.89
C GLU A 107 -0.04 -18.80 -26.00
N ARG A 108 1.25 -18.50 -26.15
CA ARG A 108 1.88 -17.38 -25.41
C ARG A 108 1.28 -16.03 -25.77
N VAL A 109 1.01 -15.77 -27.05
CA VAL A 109 0.34 -14.54 -27.51
C VAL A 109 -1.09 -14.48 -27.00
N LEU A 110 -1.82 -15.60 -26.97
CA LEU A 110 -3.17 -15.64 -26.42
C LEU A 110 -3.17 -15.29 -24.92
N LEU A 111 -2.26 -15.88 -24.14
CA LEU A 111 -2.11 -15.58 -22.71
C LEU A 111 -1.81 -14.10 -22.45
N LEU A 112 -0.88 -13.51 -23.21
CA LEU A 112 -0.54 -12.09 -23.08
C LEU A 112 -1.69 -11.14 -23.42
N LYS A 113 -2.65 -11.56 -24.26
CA LYS A 113 -3.83 -10.74 -24.61
C LYS A 113 -4.94 -10.81 -23.58
N THR A 114 -4.95 -11.84 -22.74
CA THR A 114 -6.03 -12.11 -21.78
C THR A 114 -5.72 -11.57 -20.38
N TRP A 115 -4.45 -11.23 -20.12
CA TRP A 115 -3.95 -10.63 -18.89
C TRP A 115 -3.76 -9.13 -19.03
#